data_AF-A0A8J2ZMQ5-F1
#
_entry.id   AF-A0A8J2ZMQ5-F1
#
_cell.length_a   1.000
_cell.length_b   1.000
_cell.length_c   1.000
_cell.angle_alpha   90.00
_cell.angle_beta   90.00
_cell.angle_gamma   90.00
#
_symmetry.space_group_name_H-M   'P 1'
#
loop_
_entity.id
_entity.type
_entity.pdbx_description
1 polymer ?
#
loop_
_entity_poly.entity_id
_entity_poly.type
_entity_poly.pdbx_seq_one_letter_code
_entity_poly.pdbx_strand_id
1 'polypeptide(L)' 'MRHDWIIDVLTDLKKFARSNDLDALAEQLDAVELVARVELTSWGEGTGFGRCGEQPLDRRVSGRA' A
#
# COMPACT_ATOMS: atom_id res chain seq x y z
N MET A 1 -5.02 -1.93 -11.88
CA MET A 1 -4.13 -3.04 -12.31
C MET A 1 -2.68 -2.96 -11.83
N ARG A 2 -2.30 -2.12 -10.85
CA ARG A 2 -0.93 -2.22 -10.28
C ARG A 2 -0.88 -2.86 -8.90
N HIS A 3 -1.99 -2.84 -8.18
CA HIS A 3 -2.04 -3.31 -6.80
C HIS A 3 -3.26 -4.20 -6.50
N ASP A 4 -4.19 -4.42 -7.45
CA ASP A 4 -5.35 -5.31 -7.24
C ASP A 4 -4.97 -6.76 -6.88
N TRP A 5 -3.81 -7.23 -7.37
CA TRP A 5 -3.29 -8.57 -7.10
C TRP A 5 -3.06 -8.85 -5.60
N ILE A 6 -2.87 -7.82 -4.77
CA ILE A 6 -2.65 -8.00 -3.33
C ILE A 6 -3.92 -8.47 -2.64
N ILE A 7 -5.10 -8.07 -3.11
CA ILE A 7 -6.38 -8.50 -2.53
C ILE A 7 -6.62 -9.97 -2.81
N ASP A 8 -6.27 -10.44 -4.00
CA ASP A 8 -6.35 -11.86 -4.36
C ASP A 8 -5.42 -12.70 -3.45
N VAL A 9 -4.19 -12.24 -3.23
CA VAL A 9 -3.22 -12.92 -2.34
C VAL A 9 -3.69 -12.93 -0.88
N LEU A 10 -4.21 -11.82 -0.36
CA LEU A 10 -4.74 -11.75 1.00
C LEU A 10 -5.95 -12.66 1.18
N THR A 11 -6.80 -12.75 0.16
CA THR A 11 -7.96 -13.66 0.13
C THR A 11 -7.52 -15.12 0.19
N ASP A 12 -6.47 -15.48 -0.54
CA ASP A 12 -5.95 -16.85 -0.53
C ASP A 12 -5.22 -17.21 0.76
N LEU A 13 -4.46 -16.28 1.35
CA LEU A 13 -3.86 -16.45 2.67
C LEU A 13 -4.91 -16.63 3.77
N LYS A 14 -6.04 -15.92 3.66
CA LYS A 14 -7.14 -16.04 4.61
C LYS A 14 -7.84 -17.39 4.51
N LYS A 15 -8.03 -17.90 3.30
CA LYS A 15 -8.51 -19.29 3.09
C LYS A 15 -7.54 -20.29 3.70
N PHE A 16 -6.24 -20.12 3.46
CA PHE A 16 -5.21 -20.96 4.07
C PHE A 16 -5.27 -20.91 5.60
N ALA A 17 -5.37 -19.73 6.21
CA ALA A 17 -5.47 -19.58 7.65
C ALA A 17 -6.68 -20.32 8.23
N ARG A 18 -7.85 -20.17 7.59
CA ARG A 18 -9.08 -20.88 7.99
C ARG A 18 -8.97 -22.39 7.81
N SER A 19 -8.33 -22.86 6.74
CA SER A 19 -8.12 -24.29 6.50
C SER A 19 -7.12 -24.95 7.45
N ASN A 20 -6.30 -24.17 8.16
CA ASN A 20 -5.29 -24.65 9.11
C ASN A 20 -5.64 -24.29 10.57
N ASP A 21 -6.88 -23.90 10.86
CA ASP A 21 -7.34 -23.47 12.19
C ASP A 21 -6.48 -22.35 12.81
N LEU A 22 -5.95 -21.46 11.97
CA LEU A 22 -5.18 -20.28 12.38
C LEU A 22 -6.10 -19.07 12.53
N ASP A 23 -7.06 -19.13 13.46
CA ASP A 23 -8.08 -18.09 13.63
C ASP A 23 -7.51 -16.69 13.90
N ALA A 24 -6.47 -16.60 14.74
CA ALA A 24 -5.80 -15.33 15.03
C ALA A 24 -5.12 -14.73 13.79
N LEU A 25 -4.67 -15.56 12.85
CA LEU A 25 -4.11 -15.10 11.59
C LEU A 25 -5.21 -14.66 10.63
N ALA A 26 -6.33 -15.39 10.57
CA ALA A 26 -7.48 -15.00 9.76
C ALA A 26 -8.05 -13.64 10.18
N GLU A 27 -8.14 -13.37 11.49
CA GLU A 27 -8.58 -12.08 12.03
C GLU A 27 -7.62 -10.92 11.68
N GLN A 28 -6.31 -11.16 11.75
CA GLN A 28 -5.31 -10.18 11.30
C GLN A 28 -5.43 -9.91 9.80
N LEU A 29 -5.65 -10.95 8.99
CA LEU A 29 -5.82 -10.82 7.54
C LEU A 29 -7.10 -10.05 7.18
N ASP A 30 -8.17 -10.19 7.96
CA ASP A 30 -9.39 -9.37 7.82
C ASP A 30 -9.10 -7.87 8.00
N ALA A 31 -8.31 -7.51 9.01
CA ALA A 31 -7.90 -6.11 9.23
C ALA A 31 -6.98 -5.58 8.11
N VAL A 32 -6.03 -6.39 7.66
CA VAL A 32 -5.10 -6.03 6.58
C VAL A 32 -5.84 -5.87 5.24
N GLU A 33 -6.83 -6.73 4.94
CA GLU A 33 -7.65 -6.64 3.73
C GLU A 33 -8.42 -5.32 3.67
N LEU A 34 -8.95 -4.84 4.80
CA LEU A 34 -9.66 -3.57 4.91
C LEU A 34 -8.74 -2.39 4.62
N VAL A 35 -7.56 -2.35 5.26
CA VAL A 35 -6.56 -1.29 5.04
C VAL A 35 -6.09 -1.29 3.58
N ALA A 36 -5.76 -2.46 3.03
CA ALA A 36 -5.33 -2.59 1.64
C ALA A 36 -6.40 -2.06 0.67
N ARG A 37 -7.68 -2.34 0.93
CA ARG A 37 -8.80 -1.86 0.10
C ARG A 37 -8.96 -0.34 0.17
N VAL A 38 -8.85 0.26 1.36
CA VAL A 38 -8.88 1.72 1.55
C VAL A 38 -7.72 2.39 0.80
N GLU A 39 -6.51 1.85 0.95
CA GLU A 39 -5.34 2.36 0.23
C GLU A 39 -5.52 2.20 -1.28
N LEU A 40 -5.95 1.04 -1.77
CA LEU A 40 -6.20 0.81 -3.20
C LEU A 40 -7.21 1.78 -3.81
N THR A 41 -8.30 2.05 -3.10
CA THR A 41 -9.30 3.04 -3.54
C THR A 41 -8.72 4.46 -3.55
N SER A 42 -7.97 4.83 -2.50
CA SER A 42 -7.27 6.11 -2.40
C SER A 42 -6.24 6.32 -3.54
N TRP A 43 -5.54 5.25 -3.95
CA TRP A 43 -4.61 5.26 -5.09
C TRP A 43 -5.32 5.31 -6.45
N GLY A 44 -6.61 5.00 -6.52
CA GLY A 44 -7.43 5.11 -7.73
C GLY A 44 -7.90 6.54 -8.04
N GLU A 45 -8.00 7.39 -7.01
CA GLU A 45 -8.51 8.77 -7.12
C GLU A 45 -7.37 9.82 -7.15
N GLY A 46 -6.14 9.43 -6.83
CA GLY A 46 -4.97 10.31 -6.75
C GLY A 46 -3.91 9.99 -7.80
N THR A 47 -3.80 10.87 -8.78
CA THR A 47 -2.58 11.25 -9.51
C THR A 47 -1.27 10.75 -8.88
N GLY A 48 -0.49 9.98 -9.66
CA GLY A 48 0.97 9.83 -9.56
C GLY A 48 1.61 9.90 -8.16
N PHE A 49 1.64 8.78 -7.43
CA PHE A 49 2.66 8.58 -6.40
C PHE A 49 4.02 8.33 -7.05
N GLY A 50 4.64 9.43 -7.45
CA GLY A 50 6.05 9.58 -7.74
C GLY A 50 6.62 10.70 -6.89
N ARG A 51 6.50 10.62 -5.57
CA ARG A 51 7.34 11.36 -4.63
C ARG A 51 7.53 10.55 -3.35
N CYS A 52 8.46 9.63 -3.40
CA CYS A 52 9.23 9.27 -2.22
C CYS A 52 10.71 9.27 -2.63
N GLY A 53 11.38 10.38 -2.31
CA GLY A 53 12.81 10.59 -2.51
C GLY A 53 13.15 11.80 -3.37
N GLU A 54 13.14 13.01 -2.79
CA GLU A 54 14.36 13.84 -2.65
C GLU A 54 14.02 15.23 -2.09
N GLN A 55 14.98 15.71 -1.30
CA GLN A 55 14.81 16.66 -0.20
C GLN A 55 14.84 18.13 -0.67
N PRO A 56 14.31 19.07 0.14
CA PRO A 56 14.28 20.49 -0.21
C PRO A 56 15.53 21.21 0.30
N LEU A 57 16.64 21.21 -0.44
CA LEU A 57 17.71 22.18 -0.22
C LEU A 57 18.64 22.33 -1.43
N ASP A 58 18.27 23.23 -2.35
CA ASP A 58 19.27 24.11 -2.98
C ASP A 58 18.71 25.54 -3.00
N ARG A 59 19.12 26.31 -1.99
CA ARG A 59 18.95 27.76 -1.93
C ARG A 59 20.36 28.33 -2.04
N ARG A 60 20.57 29.14 -3.09
CA ARG A 60 21.74 30.00 -3.40
C ARG A 60 22.82 29.28 -4.22
N VAL A 61 23.20 29.77 -5.41
CA VAL A 61 23.73 31.13 -5.62
C VAL A 61 23.27 31.72 -6.97
N SER A 62 22.62 32.87 -6.88
CA SER A 62 22.67 33.89 -7.93
C SER A 62 23.94 34.69 -7.70
N GLY A 63 24.88 34.62 -8.64
CA GLY A 63 26.16 35.32 -8.60
C GLY A 63 26.57 35.74 -10.00
N ARG A 64 26.00 36.85 -10.43
CA ARG A 64 26.35 37.61 -11.63
C ARG A 64 27.70 38.31 -11.40
N ALA A 65 28.67 38.09 -12.27
CA ALA A 65 29.78 39.01 -12.55
C ALA A 65 30.17 38.85 -14.02
#